data_AF-A0A0N1I031-F1
#
_entry.id   AF-A0A0N1I031-F1
#
_cell.length_a   1.000
_cell.length_b   1.000
_cell.length_c   1.000
_cell.angle_alpha   90.00
_cell.angle_beta   90.00
_cell.angle_gamma   90.00
#
_symmetry.space_group_name_H-M   'P 1'
#
loop_
_entity.id
_entity.type
_entity.pdbx_description
1 polymer ?
#
loop_
_entity_poly.entity_id
_entity_poly.type
_entity_poly.pdbx_seq_one_letter_code
_entity_poly.pdbx_strand_id
1 'polypeptide(L)'
;MEVPNVDAQVLPEHLKSMKSTIHAFLQDTHVYDSIRDIVDTYVSRHEGKSISPENPSEIMKLVREKGILQELVSKIQTRSVATAAGTPTIPSDGRFYLLVRLNGGRAFVDNFDVAHSSALKRSVVFAAHFGSQRFRSAPKPCSAEPSFDDEFLFEVDATAFGFSEIDLIEVSTPFHIAVLREDSQLNVAELLGENIIDWRKVLKSGCVGLTVELCGRNAGVPAGIVDLQLELVSRKRIRYKEEDIAMRVEQQRLAVTNADREFLVYTRRWWSEYQSLRPTHKERKLKLFAATTTGRMVPVTHFVSPMQAEFGIDSPQDAARFVSLLRVTSDAADSVNPLNVETSTWLTPFIFLSQRQGHSCNHAALLCSLLLGFGMDAYCAMGTCQNGELGVFVVSRTVDARGSVKATVWNATTGERLPAHEQVTFSTVDCLFNNKSFYANCQPSNSIASVSFDYNNEELWKPLNVLKLRMVPRYPPAPLLFEATNPFAMERALELKVRSAMTAYRDAFGVVTVFDNIVSYVLSQALVLYERQQSEGRPESFVFFQDSVKGTLGAGKTFKAIPINVSYLDEGSVMDVVRATSVGKEILDTVAENAKFAVRVKVFCFPERVFSVWVMAAVHYSAGHLQ
;
A
#
# COMPACT_ATOMS: atom_id res chain seq x y z
N MET A 1 -41.67 -49.02 -23.23
CA MET A 1 -41.00 -49.92 -24.18
C MET A 1 -39.86 -49.13 -24.78
N GLU A 2 -38.64 -49.54 -24.42
CA GLU A 2 -37.31 -49.18 -24.97
C GLU A 2 -36.87 -47.70 -25.02
N VAL A 3 -35.93 -47.39 -24.12
CA VAL A 3 -34.99 -46.27 -24.22
C VAL A 3 -33.77 -46.78 -25.01
N PRO A 4 -33.29 -46.10 -26.07
CA PRO A 4 -32.13 -46.55 -26.82
C PRO A 4 -30.84 -46.26 -26.06
N ASN A 5 -30.03 -47.32 -25.93
CA ASN A 5 -28.69 -47.35 -25.40
C ASN A 5 -27.72 -46.65 -26.37
N VAL A 6 -27.03 -45.59 -25.95
CA VAL A 6 -25.94 -44.96 -26.71
C VAL A 6 -24.63 -45.34 -26.03
N ASP A 7 -24.14 -46.53 -26.36
CA ASP A 7 -22.74 -46.89 -26.17
C ASP A 7 -21.91 -46.11 -27.20
N ALA A 8 -21.37 -44.96 -26.77
CA ALA A 8 -20.35 -44.25 -27.53
C ALA A 8 -19.05 -45.07 -27.50
N GLN A 9 -18.89 -45.96 -28.48
CA GLN A 9 -17.63 -46.65 -28.73
C GLN A 9 -16.56 -45.61 -29.11
N VAL A 10 -15.70 -45.27 -28.16
CA VAL A 10 -14.54 -44.41 -28.39
C VAL A 10 -13.60 -45.13 -29.35
N LEU A 11 -13.41 -44.58 -30.55
CA LEU A 11 -12.50 -45.12 -31.56
C LEU A 11 -11.08 -45.33 -30.99
N PRO A 12 -10.41 -46.47 -31.27
CA PRO A 12 -9.08 -46.78 -30.74
C PRO A 12 -8.02 -45.69 -31.03
N GLU A 13 -8.17 -44.98 -32.14
CA GLU A 13 -7.29 -43.87 -32.53
C GLU A 13 -7.44 -42.64 -31.62
N HIS A 14 -8.65 -42.34 -31.15
CA HIS A 14 -8.89 -41.27 -30.17
C HIS A 14 -8.35 -41.63 -28.79
N LEU A 15 -8.43 -42.90 -28.37
CA LEU A 15 -7.79 -43.37 -27.14
C LEU A 15 -6.26 -43.31 -27.23
N LYS A 16 -5.68 -43.57 -28.41
CA LYS A 16 -4.24 -43.46 -28.64
C LYS A 16 -3.77 -42.00 -28.66
N SER A 17 -4.54 -41.11 -29.28
CA SER A 17 -4.31 -39.65 -29.25
C SER A 17 -4.43 -39.10 -27.83
N MET A 18 -5.49 -39.42 -27.10
CA MET A 18 -5.65 -39.05 -25.68
C MET A 18 -4.51 -39.58 -24.81
N LYS A 19 -4.12 -40.86 -24.97
CA LYS A 19 -2.98 -41.42 -24.23
C LYS A 19 -1.68 -40.70 -24.55
N SER A 20 -1.46 -40.33 -25.81
CA SER A 20 -0.27 -39.56 -26.22
C SER A 20 -0.27 -38.15 -25.63
N THR A 21 -1.42 -37.47 -25.63
CA THR A 21 -1.56 -36.12 -25.04
C THR A 21 -1.44 -36.17 -23.52
N ILE A 22 -2.01 -37.18 -22.86
CA ILE A 22 -1.85 -37.40 -21.42
C ILE A 22 -0.40 -37.73 -21.09
N HIS A 23 0.28 -38.54 -21.91
CA HIS A 23 1.68 -38.88 -21.68
C HIS A 23 2.62 -37.68 -21.90
N ALA A 24 2.37 -36.86 -22.91
CA ALA A 24 3.08 -35.60 -23.14
C ALA A 24 2.83 -34.61 -21.98
N PHE A 25 1.58 -34.50 -21.53
CA PHE A 25 1.20 -33.67 -20.38
C PHE A 25 1.84 -34.13 -19.07
N LEU A 26 1.88 -35.44 -18.79
CA LEU A 26 2.52 -36.01 -17.60
C LEU A 26 4.06 -35.86 -17.63
N GLN A 27 4.67 -35.83 -18.83
CA GLN A 27 6.09 -35.52 -19.01
C GLN A 27 6.40 -34.03 -18.80
N ASP A 28 5.58 -33.12 -19.33
CA ASP A 28 5.75 -31.67 -19.16
C ASP A 28 5.48 -31.20 -17.71
N THR A 29 4.64 -31.91 -16.97
CA THR A 29 4.20 -31.51 -15.61
C THR A 29 5.05 -32.16 -14.50
N HIS A 30 6.20 -32.78 -14.80
CA HIS A 30 7.11 -33.40 -13.82
C HIS A 30 6.46 -34.42 -12.84
N VAL A 31 5.30 -34.98 -13.18
CA VAL A 31 4.55 -35.91 -12.31
C VAL A 31 5.33 -37.21 -12.09
N TYR A 32 6.06 -37.67 -13.12
CA TYR A 32 6.94 -38.83 -13.02
C TYR A 32 8.12 -38.61 -12.06
N ASP A 33 8.63 -37.39 -11.95
CA ASP A 33 9.70 -37.06 -11.00
C ASP A 33 9.16 -37.01 -9.57
N SER A 34 7.94 -36.49 -9.36
CA SER A 34 7.26 -36.54 -8.05
C SER A 34 6.96 -37.98 -7.60
N ILE A 35 6.55 -38.85 -8.52
CA ILE A 35 6.34 -40.28 -8.23
C ILE A 35 7.68 -40.96 -7.89
N ARG A 36 8.75 -40.63 -8.62
CA ARG A 36 10.11 -41.15 -8.37
C ARG A 36 10.63 -40.72 -6.99
N ASP A 37 10.50 -39.44 -6.64
CA ASP A 37 10.91 -38.92 -5.32
C ASP A 37 10.14 -39.60 -4.17
N ILE A 38 8.86 -39.90 -4.35
CA ILE A 38 8.04 -40.61 -3.34
C ILE A 38 8.52 -42.07 -3.19
N VAL A 39 8.84 -42.74 -4.30
CA VAL A 39 9.37 -44.11 -4.29
C VAL A 39 10.75 -44.13 -3.63
N ASP A 40 11.63 -43.19 -3.97
CA ASP A 40 12.97 -43.07 -3.39
C ASP A 40 12.93 -42.73 -1.89
N THR A 41 11.97 -41.90 -1.46
CA THR A 41 11.71 -41.60 -0.04
C THR A 41 11.16 -42.82 0.72
N TYR A 42 10.43 -43.71 0.05
CA TYR A 42 9.90 -44.93 0.65
C TYR A 42 10.98 -46.01 0.83
N VAL A 43 11.81 -46.20 -0.20
CA VAL A 43 12.94 -47.14 -0.20
C VAL A 43 13.99 -46.74 0.84
N SER A 44 14.28 -45.45 0.97
CA SER A 44 15.22 -44.93 1.98
C SER A 44 14.73 -45.04 3.44
N ARG A 45 13.41 -45.16 3.67
CA ARG A 45 12.84 -45.33 5.02
C ARG A 45 12.67 -46.79 5.46
N HIS A 46 12.80 -47.75 4.55
CA HIS A 46 12.64 -49.18 4.84
C HIS A 46 13.86 -49.95 4.32
N GLU A 47 14.96 -49.91 5.08
CA GLU A 47 16.12 -50.76 4.81
C GLU A 47 15.69 -52.24 4.81
N GLY A 48 15.68 -52.86 3.64
CA GLY A 48 15.50 -54.32 3.49
C GLY A 48 14.37 -54.80 2.56
N LYS A 49 13.58 -53.93 1.92
CA LYS A 49 12.63 -54.36 0.86
C LYS A 49 13.01 -53.74 -0.49
N SER A 50 13.57 -54.56 -1.37
CA SER A 50 13.82 -54.19 -2.76
C SER A 50 12.51 -54.19 -3.55
N ILE A 51 11.93 -53.02 -3.81
CA ILE A 51 10.87 -52.87 -4.82
C ILE A 51 11.59 -52.81 -6.17
N SER A 52 11.32 -53.76 -7.07
CA SER A 52 11.89 -53.68 -8.42
C SER A 52 11.20 -52.53 -9.19
N PRO A 53 11.94 -51.59 -9.81
CA PRO A 53 11.35 -50.50 -10.58
C PRO A 53 10.58 -50.96 -11.83
N GLU A 54 10.60 -52.25 -12.15
CA GLU A 54 9.99 -52.85 -13.34
C GLU A 54 8.59 -53.42 -13.10
N ASN A 55 8.05 -53.37 -11.87
CA ASN A 55 6.72 -53.92 -11.58
C ASN A 55 5.68 -52.81 -11.29
N PRO A 56 5.02 -52.25 -12.32
CA PRO A 56 4.10 -51.11 -12.19
C PRO A 56 2.86 -51.39 -11.34
N SER A 57 2.53 -52.66 -11.11
CA SER A 57 1.39 -53.08 -10.30
C SER A 57 1.57 -52.80 -8.79
N GLU A 58 2.79 -52.94 -8.26
CA GLU A 58 3.11 -52.67 -6.86
C GLU A 58 3.18 -51.17 -6.56
N ILE A 59 3.75 -50.38 -7.49
CA ILE A 59 3.78 -48.92 -7.41
C ILE A 59 2.36 -48.35 -7.41
N MET A 60 1.49 -48.86 -8.29
CA MET A 60 0.07 -48.47 -8.34
C MET A 60 -0.72 -48.86 -7.09
N LYS A 61 -0.30 -49.92 -6.38
CA LYS A 61 -0.92 -50.32 -5.10
C LYS A 61 -0.49 -49.37 -3.98
N LEU A 62 0.79 -49.01 -3.91
CA LEU A 62 1.35 -48.06 -2.94
C LEU A 62 0.74 -46.65 -3.08
N VAL A 63 0.57 -46.18 -4.33
CA VAL A 63 -0.05 -44.88 -4.65
C VAL A 63 -1.54 -44.85 -4.29
N ARG A 64 -2.21 -46.01 -4.34
CA ARG A 64 -3.64 -46.15 -4.01
C ARG A 64 -3.88 -46.32 -2.51
N GLU A 65 -3.03 -47.06 -1.80
CA GLU A 65 -3.10 -47.26 -0.34
C GLU A 65 -2.82 -45.97 0.46
N LYS A 66 -2.09 -45.01 -0.10
CA LYS A 66 -1.76 -43.72 0.54
C LYS A 66 -2.69 -42.56 0.17
N GLY A 67 -3.76 -42.80 -0.62
CA GLY A 67 -4.74 -41.76 -0.97
C GLY A 67 -4.23 -40.69 -1.95
N ILE A 68 -3.03 -40.89 -2.53
CA ILE A 68 -2.34 -39.90 -3.39
C ILE A 68 -3.10 -39.68 -4.69
N LEU A 69 -3.80 -40.70 -5.19
CA LEU A 69 -4.70 -40.57 -6.35
C LEU A 69 -5.87 -39.62 -6.07
N GLN A 70 -6.42 -39.58 -4.85
CA GLN A 70 -7.49 -38.64 -4.51
C GLN A 70 -6.94 -37.22 -4.33
N GLU A 71 -5.71 -37.05 -3.84
CA GLU A 71 -5.03 -35.75 -3.74
C GLU A 71 -4.59 -35.21 -5.11
N LEU A 72 -4.15 -36.08 -6.02
CA LEU A 72 -3.85 -35.73 -7.41
C LEU A 72 -5.13 -35.41 -8.19
N VAL A 73 -6.20 -36.19 -8.00
CA VAL A 73 -7.49 -35.93 -8.64
C VAL A 73 -8.13 -34.66 -8.09
N SER A 74 -8.01 -34.35 -6.80
CA SER A 74 -8.49 -33.07 -6.25
C SER A 74 -7.69 -31.90 -6.83
N LYS A 75 -6.36 -32.02 -6.97
CA LYS A 75 -5.49 -31.04 -7.64
C LYS A 75 -5.76 -30.90 -9.16
N ILE A 76 -6.28 -31.94 -9.80
CA ILE A 76 -6.69 -31.91 -11.22
C ILE A 76 -8.11 -31.31 -11.36
N GLN A 77 -9.02 -31.62 -10.44
CA GLN A 77 -10.39 -31.09 -10.45
C GLN A 77 -10.46 -29.60 -10.06
N THR A 78 -9.61 -29.12 -9.15
CA THR A 78 -9.49 -27.67 -8.86
C THR A 78 -8.86 -26.86 -9.99
N ARG A 79 -8.24 -27.52 -10.98
CA ARG A 79 -7.63 -26.87 -12.15
C ARG A 79 -8.55 -26.74 -13.36
N SER A 80 -9.76 -27.32 -13.34
CA SER A 80 -10.71 -27.20 -14.43
C SER A 80 -11.75 -26.13 -14.12
N VAL A 81 -11.65 -25.01 -14.85
CA VAL A 81 -12.51 -23.82 -14.86
C VAL A 81 -12.16 -22.74 -13.82
N ALA A 82 -11.03 -22.07 -14.05
CA ALA A 82 -10.89 -20.65 -13.78
C ALA A 82 -10.39 -19.98 -15.07
N THR A 83 -11.33 -19.48 -15.87
CA THR A 83 -11.04 -18.53 -16.95
C THR A 83 -11.34 -17.15 -16.39
N ALA A 84 -10.27 -16.35 -16.16
CA ALA A 84 -10.20 -14.87 -16.18
C ALA A 84 -9.24 -14.27 -15.14
N ALA A 85 -7.93 -14.39 -15.38
CA ALA A 85 -6.87 -13.38 -15.22
C ALA A 85 -5.57 -14.05 -15.69
N GLY A 86 -4.86 -13.47 -16.66
CA GLY A 86 -3.81 -14.17 -17.41
C GLY A 86 -2.68 -14.68 -16.51
N THR A 87 -2.34 -15.97 -16.64
CA THR A 87 -1.12 -16.54 -16.07
C THR A 87 0.08 -15.66 -16.44
N PRO A 88 0.92 -15.24 -15.49
CA PRO A 88 2.03 -14.35 -15.78
C PRO A 88 2.94 -14.98 -16.84
N THR A 89 3.14 -14.26 -17.94
CA THR A 89 4.00 -14.73 -19.03
C THR A 89 5.44 -14.64 -18.56
N ILE A 90 6.10 -15.79 -18.41
CA ILE A 90 7.50 -15.86 -17.99
C ILE A 90 8.38 -15.25 -19.09
N PRO A 91 9.15 -14.19 -18.80
CA PRO A 91 10.05 -13.59 -19.77
C PRO A 91 11.13 -14.58 -20.22
N SER A 92 11.53 -14.48 -21.48
CA SER A 92 12.48 -15.40 -22.11
C SER A 92 13.93 -14.89 -22.11
N ASP A 93 14.24 -13.95 -21.22
CA ASP A 93 15.47 -13.17 -21.17
C ASP A 93 16.63 -13.85 -20.39
N GLY A 94 16.37 -14.99 -19.77
CA GLY A 94 17.39 -15.76 -19.05
C GLY A 94 17.66 -15.29 -17.62
N ARG A 95 16.88 -14.34 -17.09
CA ARG A 95 16.91 -13.93 -15.69
C ARG A 95 16.24 -14.96 -14.78
N PHE A 96 16.30 -14.73 -13.48
CA PHE A 96 15.64 -15.54 -12.47
C PHE A 96 14.39 -14.85 -11.96
N TYR A 97 13.31 -15.61 -11.89
CA TYR A 97 12.04 -15.13 -11.37
C TYR A 97 11.55 -16.05 -10.25
N LEU A 98 10.96 -15.44 -9.23
CA LEU A 98 10.21 -16.11 -8.18
C LEU A 98 8.73 -16.02 -8.53
N LEU A 99 8.16 -17.12 -9.00
CA LEU A 99 6.72 -17.26 -9.21
C LEU A 99 6.07 -17.65 -7.88
N VAL A 100 5.12 -16.83 -7.43
CA VAL A 100 4.38 -16.98 -6.20
C VAL A 100 2.93 -17.27 -6.54
N ARG A 101 2.44 -18.45 -6.20
CA ARG A 101 1.03 -18.80 -6.30
C ARG A 101 0.37 -18.74 -4.94
N LEU A 102 -0.72 -17.99 -4.84
CA LEU A 102 -1.50 -17.87 -3.63
C LEU A 102 -2.67 -18.86 -3.69
N ASN A 103 -2.62 -19.92 -2.88
CA ASN A 103 -3.50 -21.08 -2.96
C ASN A 103 -4.65 -21.05 -1.94
N GLY A 104 -5.03 -19.85 -1.49
CA GLY A 104 -6.10 -19.62 -0.52
C GLY A 104 -5.63 -19.08 0.83
N GLY A 105 -6.59 -18.58 1.59
CA GLY A 105 -6.41 -18.18 2.99
C GLY A 105 -7.38 -18.92 3.90
N ARG A 106 -7.03 -19.06 5.18
CA ARG A 106 -7.86 -19.71 6.21
C ARG A 106 -7.74 -18.98 7.56
N ALA A 107 -8.69 -19.24 8.44
CA ALA A 107 -8.69 -18.79 9.84
C ALA A 107 -8.70 -17.25 10.04
N PHE A 108 -9.21 -16.48 9.08
CA PHE A 108 -9.41 -15.02 9.24
C PHE A 108 -10.70 -14.70 10.00
N VAL A 109 -10.74 -15.07 11.28
CA VAL A 109 -11.95 -14.99 12.12
C VAL A 109 -12.41 -13.57 12.42
N ASP A 110 -11.50 -12.59 12.41
CA ASP A 110 -11.79 -11.16 12.63
C ASP A 110 -12.71 -10.55 11.56
N ASN A 111 -13.02 -11.31 10.49
CA ASN A 111 -13.98 -10.92 9.46
C ASN A 111 -15.44 -11.24 9.82
N PHE A 112 -15.71 -12.03 10.87
CA PHE A 112 -17.09 -12.40 11.27
C PHE A 112 -17.83 -11.31 12.06
N ASP A 113 -17.12 -10.43 12.77
CA ASP A 113 -17.73 -9.40 13.63
C ASP A 113 -18.27 -8.18 12.85
N VAL A 114 -18.29 -8.26 11.52
CA VAL A 114 -18.77 -7.17 10.66
C VAL A 114 -20.26 -7.35 10.38
N ALA A 115 -21.07 -6.36 10.76
CA ALA A 115 -22.50 -6.32 10.41
C ALA A 115 -22.71 -6.54 8.90
N HIS A 116 -23.77 -7.27 8.51
CA HIS A 116 -23.98 -7.69 7.12
C HIS A 116 -24.00 -6.53 6.11
N SER A 117 -24.53 -5.36 6.50
CA SER A 117 -24.54 -4.16 5.66
C SER A 117 -23.13 -3.58 5.42
N SER A 118 -22.23 -3.68 6.41
CA SER A 118 -20.84 -3.23 6.32
C SER A 118 -19.95 -4.25 5.62
N ALA A 119 -20.29 -5.54 5.68
CA ALA A 119 -19.55 -6.61 5.00
C ALA A 119 -19.58 -6.47 3.47
N LEU A 120 -20.69 -5.98 2.91
CA LEU A 120 -20.83 -5.75 1.46
C LEU A 120 -19.89 -4.66 0.91
N LYS A 121 -19.44 -3.75 1.77
CA LYS A 121 -18.55 -2.64 1.39
C LYS A 121 -17.09 -2.92 1.74
N ARG A 122 -16.80 -4.11 2.26
CA ARG A 122 -15.47 -4.53 2.64
C ARG A 122 -15.02 -5.73 1.82
N SER A 123 -13.74 -5.76 1.51
CA SER A 123 -13.10 -6.86 0.81
C SER A 123 -11.76 -7.17 1.43
N VAL A 124 -11.28 -8.39 1.27
CA VAL A 124 -9.96 -8.82 1.71
C VAL A 124 -9.05 -8.90 0.49
N VAL A 125 -7.84 -8.36 0.62
CA VAL A 125 -6.80 -8.37 -0.41
C VAL A 125 -5.51 -8.93 0.17
N PHE A 126 -4.76 -9.64 -0.67
CA PHE A 126 -3.39 -10.00 -0.41
C PHE A 126 -2.46 -9.00 -1.09
N ALA A 127 -1.41 -8.60 -0.41
CA ALA A 127 -0.35 -7.76 -0.94
C ALA A 127 1.01 -8.40 -0.66
N ALA A 128 1.95 -8.24 -1.59
CA ALA A 128 3.30 -8.74 -1.44
C ALA A 128 4.34 -7.73 -1.93
N HIS A 129 5.48 -7.68 -1.25
CA HIS A 129 6.63 -6.84 -1.53
C HIS A 129 7.91 -7.67 -1.55
N PHE A 130 8.66 -7.55 -2.65
CA PHE A 130 9.97 -8.16 -2.82
C PHE A 130 10.90 -7.20 -3.56
N GLY A 131 11.92 -6.68 -2.87
CA GLY A 131 12.90 -5.79 -3.47
C GLY A 131 12.25 -4.49 -3.96
N SER A 132 12.43 -4.17 -5.24
CA SER A 132 11.80 -3.02 -5.90
C SER A 132 10.45 -3.35 -6.54
N GLN A 133 9.80 -4.47 -6.17
CA GLN A 133 8.55 -4.93 -6.80
C GLN A 133 7.45 -5.14 -5.76
N ARG A 134 6.22 -4.75 -6.11
CA ARG A 134 5.02 -5.01 -5.32
C ARG A 134 3.90 -5.56 -6.19
N PHE A 135 3.06 -6.38 -5.58
CA PHE A 135 1.83 -6.86 -6.19
C PHE A 135 0.69 -6.87 -5.18
N ARG A 136 -0.53 -6.86 -5.72
CA ARG A 136 -1.79 -6.91 -4.98
C ARG A 136 -2.74 -7.85 -5.72
N SER A 137 -3.45 -8.69 -4.97
CA SER A 137 -4.48 -9.60 -5.51
C SER A 137 -5.72 -8.84 -5.95
N ALA A 138 -6.59 -9.52 -6.70
CA ALA A 138 -7.97 -9.08 -6.81
C ALA A 138 -8.65 -9.04 -5.42
N PRO A 139 -9.58 -8.10 -5.17
CA PRO A 139 -10.36 -8.09 -3.93
C PRO A 139 -11.28 -9.30 -3.86
N LYS A 140 -11.27 -9.98 -2.71
CA LYS A 140 -12.15 -11.11 -2.40
C LYS A 140 -13.17 -10.71 -1.32
N PRO A 141 -14.37 -11.30 -1.27
CA PRO A 141 -15.32 -11.05 -0.18
C PRO A 141 -14.71 -11.36 1.19
N CYS A 142 -15.12 -10.62 2.22
CA CYS A 142 -14.73 -10.92 3.60
C CYS A 142 -15.24 -12.31 4.00
N SER A 143 -14.31 -13.20 4.33
CA SER A 143 -14.54 -14.58 4.75
C SER A 143 -13.43 -15.01 5.70
N ALA A 144 -13.68 -16.03 6.51
CA ALA A 144 -12.62 -16.72 7.26
C ALA A 144 -11.68 -17.49 6.33
N GLU A 145 -12.19 -17.89 5.17
CA GLU A 145 -11.47 -18.63 4.14
C GLU A 145 -11.57 -17.87 2.81
N PRO A 146 -10.81 -16.76 2.64
CA PRO A 146 -10.81 -16.02 1.39
C PRO A 146 -10.25 -16.89 0.24
N SER A 147 -11.00 -16.95 -0.86
CA SER A 147 -10.68 -17.73 -2.06
C SER A 147 -9.63 -17.04 -2.95
N PHE A 148 -8.44 -16.90 -2.40
CA PHE A 148 -7.30 -16.42 -3.16
C PHE A 148 -6.79 -17.48 -4.15
N ASP A 149 -6.47 -17.03 -5.37
CA ASP A 149 -6.04 -17.86 -6.49
C ASP A 149 -5.06 -17.10 -7.42
N ASP A 150 -4.55 -15.95 -6.98
CA ASP A 150 -3.69 -15.07 -7.75
C ASP A 150 -2.26 -15.62 -7.88
N GLU A 151 -1.61 -15.31 -9.01
CA GLU A 151 -0.20 -15.63 -9.28
C GLU A 151 0.60 -14.34 -9.50
N PHE A 152 1.77 -14.24 -8.87
CA PHE A 152 2.67 -13.08 -8.97
C PHE A 152 4.06 -13.53 -9.40
N LEU A 153 4.69 -12.80 -10.33
CA LEU A 153 6.03 -13.09 -10.82
C LEU A 153 6.98 -11.98 -10.40
N PHE A 154 7.94 -12.29 -9.52
CA PHE A 154 8.95 -11.34 -9.05
C PHE A 154 10.29 -11.62 -9.70
N GLU A 155 10.95 -10.61 -10.25
CA GLU A 155 12.35 -10.71 -10.65
C GLU A 155 13.26 -10.85 -9.42
N VAL A 156 14.22 -11.78 -9.47
CA VAL A 156 15.26 -11.96 -8.45
C VAL A 156 16.58 -11.47 -9.02
N ASP A 157 17.00 -10.27 -8.59
CA ASP A 157 18.21 -9.62 -9.09
C ASP A 157 19.34 -9.63 -8.04
N ALA A 158 20.34 -10.50 -8.25
CA ALA A 158 21.56 -10.54 -7.46
C ALA A 158 22.56 -9.43 -7.82
N THR A 159 22.47 -8.86 -9.03
CA THR A 159 23.39 -7.82 -9.51
C THR A 159 23.16 -6.49 -8.79
N ALA A 160 21.93 -6.22 -8.34
CA ALA A 160 21.60 -5.10 -7.45
C ALA A 160 22.41 -5.11 -6.13
N PHE A 161 22.95 -6.26 -5.73
CA PHE A 161 23.79 -6.44 -4.56
C PHE A 161 25.29 -6.51 -4.88
N GLY A 162 25.68 -6.37 -6.16
CA GLY A 162 27.07 -6.48 -6.62
C GLY A 162 27.57 -7.91 -6.81
N PHE A 163 26.66 -8.90 -6.85
CA PHE A 163 27.01 -10.31 -7.09
C PHE A 163 26.71 -10.72 -8.55
N SER A 164 27.14 -11.93 -8.93
CA SER A 164 26.78 -12.50 -10.23
C SER A 164 25.29 -12.83 -10.28
N GLU A 165 24.67 -12.81 -11.46
CA GLU A 165 23.26 -13.15 -11.68
C GLU A 165 22.86 -14.53 -11.11
N ILE A 166 23.83 -15.43 -10.97
CA ILE A 166 23.62 -16.79 -10.47
C ILE A 166 23.77 -16.92 -8.95
N ASP A 167 24.30 -15.90 -8.26
CA ASP A 167 24.58 -15.93 -6.81
C ASP A 167 23.33 -15.60 -5.99
N LEU A 168 22.22 -16.27 -6.32
CA LEU A 168 20.90 -15.99 -5.76
C LEU A 168 20.82 -16.16 -4.24
N ILE A 169 21.70 -16.99 -3.65
CA ILE A 169 21.80 -17.19 -2.20
C ILE A 169 22.19 -15.91 -1.44
N GLU A 170 22.86 -14.97 -2.12
CA GLU A 170 23.32 -13.69 -1.57
C GLU A 170 22.21 -12.61 -1.53
N VAL A 171 21.10 -12.83 -2.24
CA VAL A 171 19.97 -11.89 -2.25
C VAL A 171 19.23 -11.98 -0.92
N SER A 172 19.60 -11.08 -0.02
CA SER A 172 19.10 -10.98 1.36
C SER A 172 17.72 -10.33 1.49
N THR A 173 17.07 -10.01 0.37
CA THR A 173 15.79 -9.31 0.33
C THR A 173 14.69 -10.13 1.01
N PRO A 174 13.98 -9.58 2.00
CA PRO A 174 12.84 -10.24 2.61
C PRO A 174 11.67 -10.33 1.63
N PHE A 175 10.93 -11.44 1.65
CA PHE A 175 9.64 -11.52 1.00
C PHE A 175 8.54 -11.16 1.99
N HIS A 176 8.06 -9.92 1.92
CA HIS A 176 7.08 -9.39 2.86
C HIS A 176 5.68 -9.55 2.29
N ILE A 177 4.83 -10.27 3.00
CA ILE A 177 3.42 -10.48 2.64
C ILE A 177 2.50 -9.83 3.68
N ALA A 178 1.33 -9.39 3.23
CA ALA A 178 0.29 -8.85 4.08
C ALA A 178 -1.09 -9.19 3.54
N VAL A 179 -2.04 -9.40 4.45
CA VAL A 179 -3.46 -9.48 4.14
C VAL A 179 -4.17 -8.29 4.77
N LEU A 180 -4.92 -7.56 3.96
CA LEU A 180 -5.61 -6.34 4.37
C LEU A 180 -7.10 -6.44 4.14
N ARG A 181 -7.87 -5.82 5.01
CA ARG A 181 -9.31 -5.59 4.86
C ARG A 181 -9.53 -4.18 4.34
N GLU A 182 -9.95 -4.07 3.09
CA GLU A 182 -10.28 -2.80 2.46
C GLU A 182 -11.70 -2.36 2.80
N ASP A 183 -11.85 -1.06 3.03
CA ASP A 183 -13.14 -0.39 3.16
C ASP A 183 -13.35 0.52 1.94
N SER A 184 -14.29 0.13 1.08
CA SER A 184 -14.58 0.88 -0.14
C SER A 184 -15.24 2.23 0.10
N GLN A 185 -15.86 2.47 1.27
CA GLN A 185 -16.49 3.75 1.59
C GLN A 185 -15.47 4.81 1.95
N LEU A 186 -14.45 4.42 2.71
CA LEU A 186 -13.40 5.33 3.16
C LEU A 186 -12.17 5.30 2.25
N ASN A 187 -12.12 4.34 1.31
CA ASN A 187 -10.99 4.07 0.44
C ASN A 187 -9.68 3.85 1.23
N VAL A 188 -9.77 3.15 2.35
CA VAL A 188 -8.62 2.76 3.18
C VAL A 188 -8.57 1.24 3.32
N ALA A 189 -7.46 0.73 3.85
CA ALA A 189 -7.35 -0.66 4.25
C ALA A 189 -6.79 -0.77 5.67
N GLU A 190 -7.20 -1.84 6.33
CA GLU A 190 -6.76 -2.22 7.65
C GLU A 190 -5.92 -3.49 7.55
N LEU A 191 -4.73 -3.48 8.13
CA LEU A 191 -3.91 -4.69 8.21
C LEU A 191 -4.59 -5.75 9.09
N LEU A 192 -4.90 -6.91 8.51
CA LEU A 192 -5.33 -8.09 9.27
C LEU A 192 -4.11 -8.83 9.83
N GLY A 193 -3.11 -9.06 8.97
CA GLY A 193 -1.83 -9.61 9.41
C GLY A 193 -0.78 -9.62 8.32
N GLU A 194 0.48 -9.72 8.75
CA GLU A 194 1.65 -9.73 7.88
C GLU A 194 2.64 -10.82 8.29
N ASN A 195 3.53 -11.18 7.37
CA ASN A 195 4.68 -12.03 7.66
C ASN A 195 5.86 -11.70 6.73
N ILE A 196 7.08 -11.90 7.20
CA ILE A 196 8.30 -11.78 6.41
C ILE A 196 8.91 -13.17 6.24
N ILE A 197 8.96 -13.62 4.99
CA ILE A 197 9.40 -14.96 4.60
C ILE A 197 10.81 -14.89 4.04
N ASP A 198 11.66 -15.84 4.44
CA ASP A 198 12.91 -16.11 3.73
C ASP A 198 12.62 -17.00 2.52
N TRP A 199 12.60 -16.39 1.34
CA TRP A 199 12.28 -17.04 0.07
C TRP A 199 13.35 -18.05 -0.36
N ARG A 200 14.60 -17.96 0.14
CA ARG A 200 15.74 -18.78 -0.30
C ARG A 200 15.56 -20.28 -0.06
N LYS A 201 14.57 -20.68 0.74
CA LYS A 201 14.15 -22.10 0.84
C LYS A 201 13.82 -22.72 -0.53
N VAL A 202 13.34 -21.91 -1.47
CA VAL A 202 13.06 -22.35 -2.85
C VAL A 202 14.32 -22.79 -3.60
N LEU A 203 15.49 -22.28 -3.22
CA LEU A 203 16.77 -22.56 -3.90
C LEU A 203 17.26 -24.01 -3.74
N LYS A 204 16.66 -24.80 -2.84
CA LYS A 204 16.99 -26.22 -2.66
C LYS A 204 16.46 -27.09 -3.81
N SER A 205 15.15 -27.01 -4.05
CA SER A 205 14.40 -27.87 -4.98
C SER A 205 13.98 -27.16 -6.26
N GLY A 206 13.95 -25.82 -6.25
CA GLY A 206 13.33 -24.98 -7.27
C GLY A 206 11.84 -24.73 -7.04
N CYS A 207 11.20 -25.43 -6.11
CA CYS A 207 9.80 -25.24 -5.76
C CYS A 207 9.53 -25.62 -4.30
N VAL A 208 8.81 -24.80 -3.56
CA VAL A 208 8.45 -25.03 -2.15
C VAL A 208 7.03 -24.57 -1.87
N GLY A 209 6.24 -25.43 -1.21
CA GLY A 209 4.96 -25.06 -0.62
C GLY A 209 5.14 -24.54 0.80
N LEU A 210 4.46 -23.45 1.14
CA LEU A 210 4.52 -22.81 2.45
C LEU A 210 3.11 -22.58 2.97
N THR A 211 2.86 -22.96 4.21
CA THR A 211 1.70 -22.51 5.00
C THR A 211 2.20 -21.47 5.97
N VAL A 212 1.75 -20.22 5.81
CA VAL A 212 2.31 -19.06 6.50
C VAL A 212 1.28 -18.47 7.44
N GLU A 213 1.60 -18.48 8.73
CA GLU A 213 0.81 -17.81 9.76
C GLU A 213 1.09 -16.32 9.75
N LEU A 214 0.05 -15.50 9.72
CA LEU A 214 0.16 -14.05 9.71
C LEU A 214 0.08 -13.51 11.13
N CYS A 215 0.98 -12.60 11.47
CA CYS A 215 0.93 -11.87 12.73
C CYS A 215 0.05 -10.63 12.56
N GLY A 216 -1.03 -10.54 13.33
CA GLY A 216 -1.89 -9.36 13.37
C GLY A 216 -1.58 -8.43 14.54
N ARG A 217 -2.58 -7.66 14.96
CA ARG A 217 -2.47 -6.71 16.07
C ARG A 217 -2.22 -7.37 17.43
N ASN A 218 -2.78 -8.57 17.63
CA ASN A 218 -2.69 -9.29 18.88
C ASN A 218 -1.40 -10.12 18.91
N ALA A 219 -0.41 -9.64 19.66
CA ALA A 219 0.85 -10.36 19.82
C ALA A 219 0.62 -11.79 20.33
N GLY A 220 1.19 -12.77 19.65
CA GLY A 220 1.10 -14.18 20.01
C GLY A 220 -0.16 -14.92 19.53
N VAL A 221 -1.12 -14.22 18.90
CA VAL A 221 -2.31 -14.83 18.28
C VAL A 221 -2.21 -14.66 16.75
N PRO A 222 -2.17 -15.76 15.96
CA PRO A 222 -2.21 -15.66 14.51
C PRO A 222 -3.52 -15.00 14.04
N ALA A 223 -3.40 -14.04 13.12
CA ALA A 223 -4.57 -13.37 12.54
C ALA A 223 -5.24 -14.17 11.41
N GLY A 224 -4.50 -15.11 10.84
CA GLY A 224 -4.93 -15.96 9.74
C GLY A 224 -3.75 -16.68 9.12
N ILE A 225 -4.05 -17.57 8.18
CA ILE A 225 -3.08 -18.41 7.49
C ILE A 225 -3.24 -18.21 5.99
N VAL A 226 -2.13 -18.15 5.25
CA VAL A 226 -2.13 -18.19 3.79
C VAL A 226 -1.27 -19.33 3.29
N ASP A 227 -1.74 -20.01 2.25
CA ASP A 227 -0.95 -21.04 1.56
C ASP A 227 -0.30 -20.44 0.31
N LEU A 228 1.01 -20.58 0.22
CA LEU A 228 1.82 -20.11 -0.89
C LEU A 228 2.55 -21.27 -1.55
N GLN A 229 2.75 -21.18 -2.86
CA GLN A 229 3.72 -21.98 -3.58
C GLN A 229 4.74 -21.05 -4.22
N LEU A 230 6.00 -21.19 -3.84
CA LEU A 230 7.11 -20.46 -4.44
C LEU A 230 7.81 -21.36 -5.45
N GLU A 231 8.04 -20.88 -6.66
CA GLU A 231 8.75 -21.58 -7.71
C GLU A 231 9.83 -20.67 -8.31
N LEU A 232 11.07 -21.15 -8.38
CA LEU A 232 12.15 -20.46 -9.05
C LEU A 232 12.11 -20.82 -10.54
N VAL A 233 11.80 -19.84 -11.36
CA VAL A 233 11.63 -19.98 -12.81
C VAL A 233 12.79 -19.29 -13.54
N SER A 234 13.51 -20.04 -14.37
CA SER A 234 14.51 -19.53 -15.29
C SER A 234 14.86 -20.57 -16.35
N ARG A 235 15.51 -20.15 -17.44
CA ARG A 235 16.16 -21.05 -18.39
C ARG A 235 17.35 -21.79 -17.78
N LYS A 236 18.03 -21.16 -16.81
CA LYS A 236 19.15 -21.74 -16.08
C LYS A 236 18.61 -22.48 -14.84
N ARG A 237 19.13 -23.68 -14.56
CA ARG A 237 18.79 -24.41 -13.33
C ARG A 237 19.87 -24.17 -12.29
N ILE A 238 19.49 -23.55 -11.17
CA ILE A 238 20.36 -23.35 -10.01
C ILE A 238 19.74 -24.07 -8.82
N ARG A 239 20.59 -24.80 -8.09
CA ARG A 239 20.23 -25.43 -6.81
C ARG A 239 21.38 -25.30 -5.83
N TYR A 240 21.04 -25.09 -4.57
CA TYR A 240 21.99 -25.02 -3.46
C TYR A 240 21.71 -26.14 -2.46
N LYS A 241 22.74 -26.55 -1.71
CA LYS A 241 22.54 -27.51 -0.62
C LYS A 241 21.80 -26.81 0.52
N GLU A 242 20.96 -27.58 1.22
CA GLU A 242 20.21 -27.07 2.37
C GLU A 242 21.12 -26.52 3.47
N GLU A 243 22.25 -27.17 3.70
CA GLU A 243 23.27 -26.74 4.66
C GLU A 243 23.86 -25.36 4.30
N ASP A 244 24.16 -25.12 3.03
CA ASP A 244 24.70 -23.86 2.54
C ASP A 244 23.67 -22.72 2.71
N ILE A 245 22.40 -23.00 2.38
CA ILE A 245 21.29 -22.06 2.57
C ILE A 245 21.13 -21.72 4.05
N ALA A 246 21.02 -22.74 4.91
CA ALA A 246 20.86 -22.55 6.35
C ALA A 246 22.03 -21.79 6.98
N MET A 247 23.26 -22.14 6.60
CA MET A 247 24.47 -21.46 7.03
C MET A 247 24.45 -19.98 6.62
N ARG A 248 24.10 -19.67 5.36
CA ARG A 248 24.08 -18.29 4.86
C ARG A 248 23.01 -17.45 5.55
N VAL A 249 21.82 -18.01 5.74
CA VAL A 249 20.70 -17.36 6.46
C VAL A 249 21.10 -17.04 7.89
N GLU A 250 21.73 -18.00 8.59
CA GLU A 250 22.17 -17.80 9.97
C GLU A 250 23.32 -16.77 10.08
N GLN A 251 24.30 -16.82 9.18
CA GLN A 251 25.36 -15.81 9.10
C GLN A 251 24.78 -14.40 8.90
N GLN A 252 23.78 -14.25 8.02
CA GLN A 252 23.10 -12.97 7.82
C GLN A 252 22.37 -12.52 9.09
N ARG A 253 21.65 -13.43 9.77
CA ARG A 253 20.93 -13.12 11.02
C ARG A 253 21.89 -12.64 12.12
N LEU A 254 23.03 -13.32 12.28
CA LEU A 254 24.07 -12.92 13.22
C LEU A 254 24.70 -11.57 12.85
N ALA A 255 24.97 -11.32 11.58
CA ALA A 255 25.50 -10.04 11.11
C ALA A 255 24.53 -8.87 11.41
N VAL A 256 23.24 -9.05 11.13
CA VAL A 256 22.18 -8.08 11.46
C VAL A 256 22.14 -7.81 12.96
N THR A 257 22.14 -8.87 13.78
CA THR A 257 22.08 -8.76 15.25
C THR A 257 23.29 -8.01 15.82
N ASN A 258 24.48 -8.31 15.30
CA ASN A 258 25.72 -7.65 15.71
C ASN A 258 25.73 -6.16 15.31
N ALA A 259 25.29 -5.83 14.09
CA ALA A 259 25.18 -4.45 13.62
C ALA A 259 24.18 -3.65 14.47
N ASP A 260 23.02 -4.22 14.79
CA ASP A 260 22.01 -3.59 15.64
C ASP A 260 22.55 -3.30 17.05
N ARG A 261 23.26 -4.28 17.64
CA ARG A 261 23.89 -4.11 18.97
C ARG A 261 24.96 -3.03 18.95
N GLU A 262 25.83 -3.02 17.95
CA GLU A 262 26.89 -2.03 17.85
C GLU A 262 26.32 -0.62 17.67
N PHE A 263 25.32 -0.47 16.81
CA PHE A 263 24.65 0.81 16.59
C PHE A 263 23.92 1.31 17.84
N LEU A 264 23.29 0.41 18.61
CA LEU A 264 22.66 0.75 19.89
C LEU A 264 23.68 1.28 20.92
N VAL A 265 24.85 0.65 21.03
CA VAL A 265 25.91 1.12 21.94
C VAL A 265 26.42 2.49 21.52
N TYR A 266 26.66 2.68 20.21
CA TYR A 266 27.08 3.97 19.65
C TYR A 266 26.07 5.09 19.93
N THR A 267 24.79 4.86 19.63
CA THR A 267 23.73 5.86 19.79
C THR A 267 23.47 6.22 21.25
N ARG A 268 23.60 5.28 22.19
CA ARG A 268 23.52 5.59 23.63
C ARG A 268 24.60 6.58 24.06
N ARG A 269 25.84 6.37 23.62
CA ARG A 269 26.94 7.31 23.89
C ARG A 269 26.66 8.67 23.26
N TRP A 270 26.30 8.68 21.99
CA TRP A 270 25.98 9.91 21.24
C TRP A 270 24.84 10.70 21.90
N TRP A 271 23.80 10.01 22.40
CA TRP A 271 22.67 10.62 23.09
C TRP A 271 23.07 11.24 24.41
N SER A 272 23.88 10.55 25.22
CA SER A 272 24.42 11.10 26.47
C SER A 272 25.23 12.37 26.24
N GLU A 273 26.07 12.39 25.18
CA GLU A 273 26.83 13.58 24.79
C GLU A 273 25.93 14.73 24.32
N TYR A 274 24.81 14.43 23.66
CA TYR A 274 23.85 15.45 23.24
C TYR A 274 23.14 16.08 24.45
N GLN A 275 22.68 15.25 25.39
CA GLN A 275 21.99 15.71 26.59
C GLN A 275 22.89 16.53 27.53
N SER A 276 24.21 16.32 27.50
CA SER A 276 25.16 17.08 28.32
C SER A 276 25.46 18.48 27.78
N LEU A 277 25.05 18.82 26.56
CA LEU A 277 25.30 20.14 25.98
C LEU A 277 24.58 21.27 26.74
N ARG A 278 23.28 21.12 27.00
CA ARG A 278 22.47 22.06 27.80
C ARG A 278 21.32 21.33 28.52
N PRO A 279 20.88 21.80 29.71
CA PRO A 279 19.77 21.17 30.44
C PRO A 279 18.48 21.02 29.62
N THR A 280 18.16 22.01 28.78
CA THR A 280 16.96 22.03 27.91
C THR A 280 16.94 20.92 26.86
N HIS A 281 18.09 20.30 26.54
CA HIS A 281 18.15 19.25 25.51
C HIS A 281 17.48 17.94 25.95
N LYS A 282 17.24 17.76 27.24
CA LYS A 282 16.48 16.61 27.77
C LYS A 282 14.99 16.68 27.43
N GLU A 283 14.47 17.87 27.14
CA GLU A 283 13.04 18.10 26.84
C GLU A 283 12.74 18.06 25.34
N ARG A 284 13.79 18.12 24.50
CA ARG A 284 13.67 18.11 23.03
C ARG A 284 13.14 16.77 22.53
N LYS A 285 12.31 16.84 21.49
CA LYS A 285 11.65 15.69 20.86
C LYS A 285 12.57 15.04 19.83
N LEU A 286 13.40 14.10 20.27
CA LEU A 286 14.27 13.31 19.40
C LEU A 286 13.84 11.85 19.36
N LYS A 287 13.79 11.27 18.16
CA LYS A 287 13.57 9.84 17.94
C LYS A 287 14.64 9.29 17.01
N LEU A 288 15.57 8.53 17.58
CA LEU A 288 16.65 7.88 16.83
C LEU A 288 16.21 6.54 16.23
N PHE A 289 15.27 5.86 16.90
CA PHE A 289 14.82 4.52 16.55
C PHE A 289 13.30 4.45 16.45
N ALA A 290 12.82 3.54 15.60
CA ALA A 290 11.46 3.06 15.65
C ALA A 290 11.42 1.54 15.43
N ALA A 291 10.40 0.89 15.99
CA ALA A 291 10.17 -0.53 15.77
C ALA A 291 9.64 -0.74 14.35
N THR A 292 10.14 -1.77 13.67
CA THR A 292 9.47 -2.36 12.50
C THR A 292 8.24 -3.15 12.97
N THR A 293 7.42 -3.58 12.02
CA THR A 293 6.25 -4.43 12.30
C THR A 293 6.61 -5.78 12.92
N THR A 294 7.84 -6.26 12.68
CA THR A 294 8.42 -7.44 13.34
C THR A 294 9.02 -7.18 14.72
N GLY A 295 8.90 -5.95 15.25
CA GLY A 295 9.46 -5.55 16.55
C GLY A 295 10.96 -5.26 16.55
N ARG A 296 11.65 -5.34 15.41
CA ARG A 296 13.07 -4.97 15.31
C ARG A 296 13.22 -3.45 15.40
N MET A 297 14.06 -2.97 16.32
CA MET A 297 14.35 -1.54 16.43
C MET A 297 15.37 -1.12 15.37
N VAL A 298 14.97 -0.25 14.45
CA VAL A 298 15.84 0.27 13.38
C VAL A 298 15.94 1.79 13.46
N PRO A 299 17.02 2.40 12.92
CA PRO A 299 17.13 3.85 12.83
C PRO A 299 15.96 4.46 12.04
N VAL A 300 15.45 5.62 12.46
CA VAL A 300 14.34 6.31 11.76
C VAL A 300 14.65 6.63 10.29
N THR A 301 15.93 6.73 9.94
CA THR A 301 16.43 6.90 8.56
C THR A 301 16.08 5.73 7.64
N HIS A 302 15.65 4.57 8.17
CA HIS A 302 15.23 3.41 7.37
C HIS A 302 13.82 3.54 6.79
N PHE A 303 13.01 4.46 7.33
CA PHE A 303 11.66 4.71 6.83
C PHE A 303 11.62 5.76 5.71
N VAL A 304 12.78 6.33 5.37
CA VAL A 304 12.93 7.33 4.31
C VAL A 304 13.87 6.79 3.25
N SER A 305 13.46 6.90 2.00
CA SER A 305 14.23 6.44 0.84
C SER A 305 13.81 7.24 -0.39
N PRO A 306 14.72 7.69 -1.27
CA PRO A 306 14.34 8.33 -2.51
C PRO A 306 13.35 7.44 -3.28
N MET A 307 12.19 8.00 -3.61
CA MET A 307 11.09 7.29 -4.25
C MET A 307 10.61 8.10 -5.46
N GLN A 308 10.57 7.46 -6.61
CA GLN A 308 10.06 8.04 -7.85
C GLN A 308 8.75 7.36 -8.20
N ALA A 309 7.77 8.15 -8.63
CA ALA A 309 6.56 7.63 -9.23
C ALA A 309 6.77 7.55 -10.74
N GLU A 310 6.38 6.44 -11.36
CA GLU A 310 6.40 6.33 -12.83
C GLU A 310 5.29 7.17 -13.46
N PHE A 311 4.14 7.29 -12.78
CA PHE A 311 2.95 7.99 -13.27
C PHE A 311 2.19 8.67 -12.13
N GLY A 312 1.45 9.73 -12.44
CA GLY A 312 0.45 10.34 -11.56
C GLY A 312 1.00 11.27 -10.47
N ILE A 313 2.32 11.47 -10.39
CA ILE A 313 2.96 12.46 -9.52
C ILE A 313 4.06 13.16 -10.34
N ASP A 314 3.71 14.30 -10.94
CA ASP A 314 4.57 14.98 -11.90
C ASP A 314 5.41 16.09 -11.28
N SER A 315 5.07 16.51 -10.05
CA SER A 315 5.75 17.60 -9.35
C SER A 315 5.85 17.38 -7.83
N PRO A 316 6.76 18.08 -7.13
CA PRO A 316 6.80 18.12 -5.66
C PRO A 316 5.48 18.56 -5.02
N GLN A 317 4.71 19.42 -5.71
CA GLN A 317 3.38 19.87 -5.31
C GLN A 317 2.38 18.72 -5.38
N ASP A 318 2.40 17.95 -6.46
CA ASP A 318 1.55 16.76 -6.60
C ASP A 318 1.92 15.69 -5.58
N ALA A 319 3.20 15.57 -5.20
CA ALA A 319 3.62 14.68 -4.12
C ALA A 319 3.04 15.11 -2.78
N ALA A 320 3.07 16.41 -2.45
CA ALA A 320 2.45 16.93 -1.24
C ALA A 320 0.93 16.70 -1.25
N ARG A 321 0.29 16.94 -2.41
CA ARG A 321 -1.14 16.69 -2.61
C ARG A 321 -1.50 15.21 -2.45
N PHE A 322 -0.79 14.31 -3.10
CA PHE A 322 -0.95 12.86 -3.00
C PHE A 322 -0.88 12.38 -1.54
N VAL A 323 0.16 12.77 -0.80
CA VAL A 323 0.34 12.35 0.59
C VAL A 323 -0.78 12.89 1.48
N SER A 324 -1.21 14.14 1.28
CA SER A 324 -2.32 14.75 2.04
C SER A 324 -3.67 14.04 1.87
N LEU A 325 -3.85 13.28 0.78
CA LEU A 325 -5.09 12.53 0.51
C LEU A 325 -5.15 11.18 1.25
N LEU A 326 -4.02 10.70 1.77
CA LEU A 326 -3.97 9.52 2.63
C LEU A 326 -4.67 9.85 3.96
N ARG A 327 -5.36 8.88 4.55
CA ARG A 327 -6.07 9.14 5.81
C ARG A 327 -5.06 9.25 6.96
N VAL A 328 -5.23 10.27 7.80
CA VAL A 328 -4.48 10.42 9.05
C VAL A 328 -5.20 9.65 10.15
N THR A 329 -4.51 8.71 10.77
CA THR A 329 -5.01 8.02 11.98
C THR A 329 -4.73 8.90 13.19
N SER A 330 -5.79 9.28 13.91
CA SER A 330 -5.69 9.98 15.19
C SER A 330 -5.65 8.96 16.35
N ASP A 331 -4.86 9.23 17.37
CA ASP A 331 -4.73 8.40 18.59
C ASP A 331 -6.03 8.29 19.42
N ALA A 332 -7.12 8.95 19.00
CA ALA A 332 -8.36 9.08 19.75
C ALA A 332 -9.46 8.06 19.40
N ALA A 333 -9.24 7.16 18.45
CA ALA A 333 -10.25 6.17 18.06
C ALA A 333 -9.61 4.77 17.94
N ASP A 334 -9.99 3.88 18.86
CA ASP A 334 -9.90 2.41 18.77
C ASP A 334 -8.83 1.64 19.58
N SER A 335 -8.36 2.12 20.74
CA SER A 335 -7.83 1.19 21.76
C SER A 335 -7.99 1.69 23.22
N VAL A 336 -8.96 1.13 23.94
CA VAL A 336 -9.05 1.20 25.40
C VAL A 336 -8.04 0.20 25.97
N ASN A 337 -6.74 0.50 25.92
CA ASN A 337 -5.75 -0.26 26.68
C ASN A 337 -4.68 0.66 27.30
N PRO A 338 -4.80 1.00 28.60
CA PRO A 338 -3.93 1.99 29.27
C PRO A 338 -2.48 1.51 29.50
N LEU A 339 -2.09 0.34 28.99
CA LEU A 339 -0.73 -0.21 29.08
C LEU A 339 0.13 0.04 27.82
N ASN A 340 -0.48 0.41 26.70
CA ASN A 340 0.27 0.87 25.53
C ASN A 340 0.32 2.40 25.58
N VAL A 341 1.47 2.94 25.98
CA VAL A 341 1.82 4.33 25.64
C VAL A 341 2.06 4.33 24.13
N GLU A 342 1.00 4.42 23.33
CA GLU A 342 1.09 4.40 21.87
C GLU A 342 1.76 5.68 21.37
N THR A 343 3.08 5.65 21.32
CA THR A 343 3.84 6.56 20.46
C THR A 343 3.54 6.22 19.01
N SER A 344 3.15 7.21 18.19
CA SER A 344 3.04 7.13 16.71
C SER A 344 3.86 5.98 16.09
N THR A 345 3.15 4.94 15.65
CA THR A 345 3.77 3.72 15.10
C THR A 345 4.35 3.98 13.72
N TRP A 346 5.64 3.70 13.53
CA TRP A 346 6.29 3.85 12.24
C TRP A 346 6.07 2.59 11.39
N LEU A 347 4.98 2.59 10.63
CA LEU A 347 4.73 1.59 9.59
C LEU A 347 5.83 1.58 8.52
N THR A 348 6.14 0.39 8.00
CA THR A 348 6.99 0.26 6.81
C THR A 348 6.28 0.90 5.60
N PRO A 349 7.02 1.41 4.59
CA PRO A 349 6.39 1.97 3.39
C PRO A 349 5.40 1.00 2.71
N PHE A 350 5.73 -0.29 2.67
CA PHE A 350 4.84 -1.33 2.14
C PHE A 350 3.47 -1.35 2.82
N ILE A 351 3.45 -1.38 4.15
CA ILE A 351 2.22 -1.46 4.95
C ILE A 351 1.46 -0.13 4.93
N PHE A 352 2.16 1.00 5.04
CA PHE A 352 1.53 2.32 4.99
C PHE A 352 0.82 2.58 3.65
N LEU A 353 1.51 2.32 2.54
CA LEU A 353 0.95 2.50 1.20
C LEU A 353 -0.24 1.56 0.96
N SER A 354 -0.12 0.29 1.36
CA SER A 354 -1.20 -0.69 1.20
C SER A 354 -2.44 -0.36 2.06
N GLN A 355 -2.26 0.24 3.24
CA GLN A 355 -3.36 0.68 4.10
C GLN A 355 -4.01 2.00 3.66
N ARG A 356 -3.28 2.84 2.92
CA ARG A 356 -3.69 4.22 2.57
C ARG A 356 -4.04 5.09 3.79
N GLN A 357 -3.56 4.70 4.97
CA GLN A 357 -3.78 5.40 6.23
C GLN A 357 -2.64 5.15 7.21
N GLY A 358 -2.40 6.11 8.10
CA GLY A 358 -1.34 6.03 9.11
C GLY A 358 -1.16 7.34 9.87
N HIS A 359 -0.15 7.39 10.74
CA HIS A 359 0.12 8.58 11.56
C HIS A 359 0.92 9.63 10.80
N SER A 360 1.00 10.84 11.35
CA SER A 360 1.76 11.97 10.79
C SER A 360 3.22 11.63 10.46
N CYS A 361 3.85 10.73 11.21
CA CYS A 361 5.21 10.27 10.92
C CYS A 361 5.31 9.49 9.61
N ASN A 362 4.32 8.66 9.26
CA ASN A 362 4.31 7.91 8.01
C ASN A 362 4.12 8.84 6.81
N HIS A 363 3.22 9.82 6.95
CA HIS A 363 3.00 10.87 5.98
C HIS A 363 4.29 11.66 5.71
N ALA A 364 4.96 12.13 6.76
CA ALA A 364 6.21 12.87 6.62
C ALA A 364 7.33 12.01 5.99
N ALA A 365 7.42 10.73 6.36
CA ALA A 365 8.40 9.81 5.78
C ALA A 365 8.17 9.58 4.28
N LEU A 366 6.91 9.41 3.85
CA LEU A 366 6.56 9.24 2.45
C LEU A 366 6.78 10.53 1.65
N LEU A 367 6.35 11.69 2.15
CA LEU A 367 6.57 12.96 1.46
C LEU A 367 8.07 13.24 1.31
N CYS A 368 8.86 13.07 2.37
CA CYS A 368 10.31 13.24 2.30
C CYS A 368 10.94 12.29 1.27
N SER A 369 10.47 11.04 1.21
CA SER A 369 10.91 10.03 0.23
C SER A 369 10.64 10.47 -1.21
N LEU A 370 9.45 11.02 -1.49
CA LEU A 370 9.08 11.53 -2.80
C LEU A 370 9.88 12.78 -3.19
N LEU A 371 10.03 13.74 -2.29
CA LEU A 371 10.84 14.96 -2.54
C LEU A 371 12.31 14.60 -2.84
N LEU A 372 12.88 13.63 -2.12
CA LEU A 372 14.21 13.10 -2.42
C LEU A 372 14.27 12.42 -3.79
N GLY A 373 13.18 11.78 -4.24
CA GLY A 373 13.05 11.20 -5.59
C GLY A 373 13.05 12.26 -6.71
N PHE A 374 12.53 13.45 -6.43
CA PHE A 374 12.66 14.64 -7.28
C PHE A 374 14.06 15.30 -7.18
N GLY A 375 14.97 14.76 -6.38
CA GLY A 375 16.31 15.30 -6.19
C GLY A 375 16.38 16.51 -5.26
N MET A 376 15.33 16.80 -4.49
CA MET A 376 15.34 17.90 -3.52
C MET A 376 16.12 17.53 -2.25
N ASP A 377 16.77 18.53 -1.64
CA ASP A 377 17.42 18.37 -0.34
C ASP A 377 16.38 18.42 0.79
N ALA A 378 15.72 17.28 1.03
CA ALA A 378 14.59 17.15 1.95
C ALA A 378 14.92 16.24 3.16
N TYR A 379 14.31 16.58 4.31
CA TYR A 379 14.48 15.90 5.59
C TYR A 379 13.14 15.79 6.31
N CYS A 380 12.84 14.63 6.90
CA CYS A 380 11.84 14.54 7.95
C CYS A 380 12.35 15.30 9.18
N ALA A 381 11.46 16.03 9.84
CA ALA A 381 11.72 16.85 11.00
C ALA A 381 10.80 16.45 12.15
N MET A 382 11.29 16.56 13.38
CA MET A 382 10.49 16.43 14.58
C MET A 382 10.67 17.63 15.49
N GLY A 383 9.62 18.00 16.21
CA GLY A 383 9.61 19.06 17.20
C GLY A 383 8.23 19.19 17.81
N THR A 384 7.74 20.40 18.03
CA THR A 384 6.41 20.64 18.60
C THR A 384 5.54 21.48 17.69
N CYS A 385 4.24 21.21 17.72
CA CYS A 385 3.18 22.06 17.17
C CYS A 385 2.94 23.29 18.05
N GLN A 386 2.11 24.24 17.60
CA GLN A 386 1.71 25.40 18.43
C GLN A 386 0.99 25.04 19.73
N ASN A 387 0.26 23.93 19.74
CA ASN A 387 -0.40 23.40 20.92
C ASN A 387 0.55 22.64 21.88
N GLY A 388 1.85 22.53 21.56
CA GLY A 388 2.85 21.84 22.37
C GLY A 388 2.96 20.32 22.12
N GLU A 389 2.08 19.74 21.31
CA GLU A 389 2.13 18.32 20.95
C GLU A 389 3.29 18.01 20.00
N LEU A 390 3.65 16.72 19.87
CA LEU A 390 4.69 16.27 18.95
C LEU A 390 4.30 16.59 17.50
N GLY A 391 5.09 17.42 16.83
CA GLY A 391 4.98 17.70 15.41
C GLY A 391 5.97 16.86 14.61
N VAL A 392 5.51 16.19 13.56
CA VAL A 392 6.36 15.52 12.55
C VAL A 392 6.02 16.08 11.18
N PHE A 393 7.02 16.62 10.50
CA PHE A 393 6.85 17.37 9.25
C PHE A 393 8.06 17.16 8.33
N VAL A 394 8.07 17.79 7.15
CA VAL A 394 9.21 17.74 6.23
C VAL A 394 9.80 19.13 6.06
N VAL A 395 11.12 19.23 6.01
CA VAL A 395 11.84 20.47 5.68
C VAL A 395 12.63 20.22 4.41
N SER A 396 12.44 21.09 3.42
CA SER A 396 13.32 21.15 2.26
C SER A 396 14.21 22.38 2.34
N ARG A 397 15.45 22.22 1.87
CA ARG A 397 16.46 23.27 1.87
C ARG A 397 16.84 23.66 0.45
N THR A 398 17.03 24.95 0.25
CA THR A 398 17.69 25.50 -0.95
C THR A 398 18.82 26.40 -0.50
N VAL A 399 19.95 26.33 -1.20
CA VAL A 399 21.11 27.20 -0.94
C VAL A 399 21.22 28.13 -2.15
N ASP A 400 21.13 29.43 -1.92
CA ASP A 400 21.29 30.40 -3.00
C ASP A 400 22.76 30.53 -3.45
N ALA A 401 23.00 31.24 -4.56
CA ALA A 401 24.34 31.44 -5.09
C ALA A 401 25.28 32.20 -4.13
N ARG A 402 24.75 32.86 -3.09
CA ARG A 402 25.51 33.56 -2.06
C ARG A 402 25.78 32.68 -0.83
N GLY A 403 25.33 31.42 -0.85
CA GLY A 403 25.45 30.48 0.26
C GLY A 403 24.38 30.64 1.34
N SER A 404 23.38 31.50 1.13
CA SER A 404 22.30 31.67 2.11
C SER A 404 21.34 30.49 2.05
N VAL A 405 21.07 29.91 3.21
CA VAL A 405 20.17 28.78 3.36
C VAL A 405 18.73 29.27 3.49
N LYS A 406 17.85 28.81 2.60
CA LYS A 406 16.40 28.99 2.70
C LYS A 406 15.72 27.64 2.97
N ALA A 407 14.89 27.60 3.99
CA ALA A 407 14.14 26.41 4.37
C ALA A 407 12.64 26.60 4.10
N THR A 408 12.00 25.57 3.55
CA THR A 408 10.54 25.45 3.40
C THR A 408 10.06 24.31 4.27
N VAL A 409 9.04 24.57 5.08
CA VAL A 409 8.40 23.58 5.94
C VAL A 409 7.14 23.07 5.25
N TRP A 410 7.00 21.75 5.17
CA TRP A 410 5.90 21.05 4.53
C TRP A 410 5.12 20.27 5.57
N ASN A 411 3.83 20.52 5.65
CA ASN A 411 2.90 19.73 6.43
C ASN A 411 2.39 18.57 5.56
N ALA A 412 2.90 17.36 5.82
CA ALA A 412 2.59 16.20 5.00
C ALA A 412 1.12 15.76 5.08
N THR A 413 0.42 16.07 6.18
CA THR A 413 -0.98 15.67 6.36
C THR A 413 -1.98 16.62 5.71
N THR A 414 -1.59 17.87 5.46
CA THR A 414 -2.46 18.88 4.83
C THR A 414 -2.02 19.27 3.41
N GLY A 415 -0.78 18.95 3.03
CA GLY A 415 -0.17 19.39 1.78
C GLY A 415 0.32 20.85 1.82
N GLU A 416 0.12 21.56 2.93
CA GLU A 416 0.55 22.94 3.10
C GLU A 416 2.08 23.04 3.13
N ARG A 417 2.60 24.11 2.53
CA ARG A 417 4.02 24.43 2.59
C ARG A 417 4.22 25.93 2.77
N LEU A 418 5.08 26.29 3.71
CA LEU A 418 5.39 27.68 4.02
C LEU A 418 6.89 27.85 4.20
N PRO A 419 7.46 29.03 3.90
CA PRO A 419 8.80 29.37 4.34
C PRO A 419 8.94 29.20 5.86
N ALA A 420 10.08 28.72 6.34
CA ALA A 420 10.26 28.42 7.77
C ALA A 420 9.97 29.62 8.70
N HIS A 421 10.30 30.84 8.27
CA HIS A 421 10.06 32.06 9.04
C HIS A 421 8.58 32.50 9.07
N GLU A 422 7.74 31.98 8.17
CA GLU A 422 6.30 32.23 8.10
C GLU A 422 5.49 31.07 8.68
N GLN A 423 6.15 30.05 9.24
CA GLN A 423 5.46 28.84 9.67
C GLN A 423 4.56 29.10 10.89
N VAL A 424 3.31 28.65 10.78
CA VAL A 424 2.26 28.79 11.80
C VAL A 424 1.79 27.45 12.36
N THR A 425 2.04 26.30 11.73
CA THR A 425 1.58 25.01 12.30
C THR A 425 2.55 24.46 13.35
N PHE A 426 3.85 24.52 13.04
CA PHE A 426 4.91 23.94 13.85
C PHE A 426 5.74 25.05 14.52
N SER A 427 6.03 24.88 15.81
CA SER A 427 6.73 25.86 16.64
C SER A 427 8.23 25.60 16.70
N THR A 428 8.62 24.33 16.84
CA THR A 428 10.02 23.95 17.08
C THR A 428 10.51 22.86 16.13
N VAL A 429 11.84 22.79 15.98
CA VAL A 429 12.56 21.73 15.28
C VAL A 429 13.72 21.24 16.13
N ASP A 430 13.64 19.99 16.54
CA ASP A 430 14.56 19.34 17.48
C ASP A 430 15.52 18.38 16.78
N CYS A 431 15.06 17.69 15.74
CA CYS A 431 15.93 16.86 14.90
C CYS A 431 15.42 16.78 13.46
N LEU A 432 16.35 16.45 12.56
CA LEU A 432 16.12 16.30 11.13
C LEU A 432 16.82 15.03 10.64
N PHE A 433 16.21 14.31 9.70
CA PHE A 433 16.82 13.14 9.12
C PHE A 433 16.28 12.83 7.73
N ASN A 434 17.09 12.16 6.93
CA ASN A 434 16.67 11.62 5.65
C ASN A 434 17.19 10.18 5.52
N ASN A 435 17.25 9.66 4.30
CA ASN A 435 17.77 8.31 4.07
C ASN A 435 19.28 8.18 4.37
N LYS A 436 20.08 9.26 4.39
CA LYS A 436 21.54 9.17 4.53
C LYS A 436 22.05 9.65 5.89
N SER A 437 21.39 10.65 6.47
CA SER A 437 21.90 11.42 7.59
C SER A 437 20.83 11.66 8.65
N PHE A 438 21.29 11.92 9.87
CA PHE A 438 20.48 12.37 10.99
C PHE A 438 21.23 13.50 11.70
N TYR A 439 20.50 14.55 12.06
CA TYR A 439 20.99 15.74 12.74
C TYR A 439 20.10 16.07 13.92
N ALA A 440 20.71 16.37 15.06
CA ALA A 440 20.01 16.95 16.20
C ALA A 440 20.35 18.42 16.34
N ASN A 441 19.32 19.24 16.59
CA ASN A 441 19.51 20.66 16.81
C ASN A 441 20.31 20.85 18.11
N CYS A 442 21.42 21.58 18.05
CA CYS A 442 22.28 21.94 19.18
C CYS A 442 22.29 23.45 19.45
N GLN A 443 21.47 24.23 18.74
CA GLN A 443 21.35 25.67 18.92
C GLN A 443 20.70 26.01 20.27
N PRO A 444 20.90 27.21 20.83
CA PRO A 444 20.25 27.62 22.08
C PRO A 444 18.72 27.59 21.98
N SER A 445 18.19 28.08 20.86
CA SER A 445 16.76 28.04 20.50
C SER A 445 16.49 26.87 19.54
N ASN A 446 15.33 26.25 19.68
CA ASN A 446 14.78 25.27 18.73
C ASN A 446 13.58 25.81 17.96
N SER A 447 13.25 27.11 18.08
CA SER A 447 12.11 27.71 17.37
C SER A 447 12.38 27.78 15.87
N ILE A 448 11.45 27.26 15.06
CA ILE A 448 11.57 27.22 13.59
C ILE A 448 11.83 28.61 12.99
N ALA A 449 11.21 29.65 13.57
CA ALA A 449 11.31 31.03 13.08
C ALA A 449 12.73 31.63 13.24
N SER A 450 13.57 31.09 14.13
CA SER A 450 14.90 31.65 14.45
C SER A 450 16.07 30.68 14.23
N VAL A 451 15.78 29.40 14.01
CA VAL A 451 16.78 28.36 13.82
C VAL A 451 17.50 28.53 12.49
N SER A 452 18.83 28.36 12.51
CA SER A 452 19.61 28.19 11.29
C SER A 452 19.47 26.77 10.76
N PHE A 453 19.16 26.63 9.47
CA PHE A 453 19.05 25.35 8.77
C PHE A 453 20.35 24.96 8.02
N ASP A 454 21.49 25.52 8.42
CA ASP A 454 22.80 25.08 7.92
C ASP A 454 23.30 23.82 8.64
N TYR A 455 22.88 22.65 8.13
CA TYR A 455 23.22 21.34 8.69
C TYR A 455 24.70 20.96 8.58
N ASN A 456 25.49 21.71 7.80
CA ASN A 456 26.92 21.45 7.67
C ASN A 456 27.72 22.02 8.86
N ASN A 457 27.11 22.92 9.64
CA ASN A 457 27.72 23.48 10.83
C ASN A 457 27.44 22.59 12.05
N GLU A 458 28.45 21.81 12.46
CA GLU A 458 28.35 20.88 13.59
C GLU A 458 28.16 21.57 14.96
N GLU A 459 28.45 22.88 15.07
CA GLU A 459 28.14 23.66 16.27
C GLU A 459 26.63 23.90 16.42
N LEU A 460 25.90 23.92 15.30
CA LEU A 460 24.46 24.14 15.24
C LEU A 460 23.68 22.83 15.19
N TRP A 461 24.23 21.82 14.53
CA TRP A 461 23.58 20.52 14.31
C TRP A 461 24.55 19.37 14.59
N LYS A 462 24.32 18.60 15.67
CA LYS A 462 25.14 17.41 15.96
C LYS A 462 24.73 16.27 15.01
N PRO A 463 25.62 15.77 14.14
CA PRO A 463 25.30 14.68 13.23
C PRO A 463 25.47 13.32 13.90
N LEU A 464 24.71 12.32 13.43
CA LEU A 464 25.11 10.92 13.60
C LEU A 464 26.17 10.55 12.57
N ASN A 465 27.10 9.67 12.95
CA ASN A 465 28.10 9.15 12.04
C ASN A 465 27.42 8.31 10.93
N VAL A 466 27.57 8.75 9.69
CA VAL A 466 26.96 8.12 8.50
C VAL A 466 27.45 6.68 8.31
N LEU A 467 28.70 6.37 8.64
CA LEU A 467 29.22 4.99 8.54
C LEU A 467 28.50 4.09 9.54
N LYS A 468 28.28 4.55 10.78
CA LYS A 468 27.50 3.80 11.78
C LYS A 468 26.05 3.58 11.33
N LEU A 469 25.44 4.57 10.67
CA LEU A 469 24.09 4.42 10.08
C LEU A 469 24.05 3.39 8.94
N ARG A 470 25.10 3.28 8.13
CA ARG A 470 25.21 2.33 7.02
C ARG A 470 25.50 0.90 7.45
N MET A 471 26.02 0.69 8.67
CA MET A 471 26.26 -0.65 9.21
C MET A 471 24.97 -1.43 9.44
N VAL A 472 23.87 -0.72 9.77
CA VAL A 472 22.56 -1.35 9.98
C VAL A 472 21.96 -1.70 8.61
N PRO A 473 21.67 -2.99 8.34
CA PRO A 473 21.16 -3.41 7.04
C PRO A 473 19.79 -2.82 6.71
N ARG A 474 19.67 -2.33 5.47
CA ARG A 474 18.46 -1.76 4.89
C ARG A 474 17.97 -2.61 3.75
N TYR A 475 16.66 -2.66 3.60
CA TYR A 475 16.01 -3.32 2.47
C TYR A 475 15.53 -2.29 1.46
N PRO A 476 15.45 -2.64 0.18
CA PRO A 476 14.89 -1.78 -0.84
C PRO A 476 13.48 -1.31 -0.44
N PRO A 477 13.14 -0.04 -0.66
CA PRO A 477 11.83 0.47 -0.31
C PRO A 477 10.74 -0.11 -1.21
N ALA A 478 9.52 -0.15 -0.68
CA ALA A 478 8.34 -0.47 -1.47
C ALA A 478 8.15 0.56 -2.60
N PRO A 479 8.06 0.14 -3.87
CA PRO A 479 7.66 1.04 -4.95
C PRO A 479 6.18 1.44 -4.80
N LEU A 480 5.77 2.51 -5.47
CA LEU A 480 4.36 2.85 -5.62
C LEU A 480 3.68 1.91 -6.62
N LEU A 481 2.50 1.43 -6.27
CA LEU A 481 1.65 0.67 -7.17
C LEU A 481 0.79 1.60 -8.02
N PHE A 482 0.81 1.40 -9.34
CA PHE A 482 -0.10 2.08 -10.24
C PHE A 482 -1.10 1.08 -10.81
N GLU A 483 -2.39 1.41 -10.70
CA GLU A 483 -3.46 0.63 -11.32
C GLU A 483 -4.09 1.46 -12.43
N ALA A 484 -4.17 0.89 -13.62
CA ALA A 484 -4.81 1.57 -14.75
C ALA A 484 -6.29 1.81 -14.44
N THR A 485 -6.66 3.07 -14.29
CA THR A 485 -8.03 3.49 -14.01
C THR A 485 -8.53 4.43 -15.10
N ASN A 486 -9.84 4.51 -15.30
CA ASN A 486 -10.47 5.47 -16.22
C ASN A 486 -11.20 6.54 -15.41
N PRO A 487 -10.59 7.73 -15.20
CA PRO A 487 -11.18 8.81 -14.41
C PRO A 487 -12.55 9.23 -14.93
N PHE A 488 -12.75 9.30 -16.25
CA PHE A 488 -14.03 9.71 -16.84
C PHE A 488 -15.16 8.71 -16.56
N ALA A 489 -14.85 7.42 -16.55
CA ALA A 489 -15.83 6.40 -16.20
C ALA A 489 -16.24 6.52 -14.72
N MET A 490 -15.28 6.77 -13.83
CA MET A 490 -15.53 6.99 -12.40
C MET A 490 -16.33 8.26 -12.14
N GLU A 491 -15.97 9.38 -12.79
CA GLU A 491 -16.71 10.66 -12.73
C GLU A 491 -18.18 10.46 -13.10
N ARG A 492 -18.45 9.85 -14.26
CA ARG A 492 -19.81 9.62 -14.75
C ARG A 492 -20.61 8.71 -13.82
N ALA A 493 -19.99 7.63 -13.34
CA ALA A 493 -20.65 6.69 -12.44
C ALA A 493 -21.04 7.36 -11.12
N LEU A 494 -20.12 8.08 -10.48
CA LEU A 494 -20.40 8.77 -9.22
C LEU A 494 -21.39 9.92 -9.39
N GLU A 495 -21.32 10.71 -10.47
CA GLU A 495 -22.27 11.79 -10.75
C GLU A 495 -23.71 11.27 -10.83
N LEU A 496 -23.93 10.13 -11.51
CA LEU A 496 -25.24 9.50 -11.59
C LEU A 496 -25.74 8.99 -10.23
N LYS A 497 -24.86 8.39 -9.43
CA LYS A 497 -25.21 7.90 -8.10
C LYS A 497 -25.54 9.03 -7.13
N VAL A 498 -24.76 10.12 -7.13
CA VAL A 498 -25.03 11.31 -6.30
C VAL A 498 -26.34 11.97 -6.71
N ARG A 499 -26.62 12.10 -8.01
CA ARG A 499 -27.92 12.60 -8.51
C ARG A 499 -29.08 11.74 -8.00
N SER A 500 -28.96 10.42 -8.10
CA SER A 500 -29.96 9.48 -7.58
C SER A 500 -30.16 9.64 -6.07
N ALA A 501 -29.08 9.76 -5.30
CA ALA A 501 -29.14 9.95 -3.85
C ALA A 501 -29.78 11.30 -3.45
N MET A 502 -29.48 12.38 -4.18
CA MET A 502 -30.14 13.67 -3.99
C MET A 502 -31.64 13.61 -4.30
N THR A 503 -32.03 12.95 -5.40
CA THR A 503 -33.44 12.75 -5.75
C THR A 503 -34.15 11.95 -4.66
N ALA A 504 -33.59 10.82 -4.23
CA ALA A 504 -34.17 9.99 -3.19
C ALA A 504 -34.33 10.74 -1.84
N TYR A 505 -33.34 11.56 -1.47
CA TYR A 505 -33.44 12.41 -0.29
C TYR A 505 -34.62 13.39 -0.38
N ARG A 506 -34.79 14.04 -1.53
CA ARG A 506 -35.84 15.04 -1.75
C ARG A 506 -37.23 14.44 -1.96
N ASP A 507 -37.31 13.27 -2.60
CA ASP A 507 -38.55 12.51 -2.76
C ASP A 507 -39.12 12.09 -1.40
N ALA A 508 -38.27 11.85 -0.40
CA ALA A 508 -38.70 11.59 0.98
C ALA A 508 -39.44 12.79 1.62
N PHE A 509 -39.25 14.01 1.10
CA PHE A 509 -40.01 15.21 1.47
C PHE A 509 -41.14 15.53 0.48
N GLY A 510 -41.39 14.66 -0.50
CA GLY A 510 -42.43 14.84 -1.52
C GLY A 510 -42.13 15.92 -2.57
N VAL A 511 -40.85 16.27 -2.78
CA VAL A 511 -40.45 17.34 -3.71
C VAL A 511 -39.70 16.77 -4.91
N VAL A 512 -40.19 17.07 -6.12
CA VAL A 512 -39.55 16.64 -7.37
C VAL A 512 -38.18 17.33 -7.54
N THR A 513 -37.20 16.57 -8.01
CA THR A 513 -35.84 17.04 -8.29
C THR A 513 -35.60 17.08 -9.80
N VAL A 514 -35.27 18.26 -10.33
CA VAL A 514 -34.95 18.47 -11.75
C VAL A 514 -33.50 18.89 -11.87
N PHE A 515 -32.72 18.19 -12.70
CA PHE A 515 -31.31 18.51 -12.95
C PHE A 515 -31.11 19.34 -14.23
N ASP A 516 -30.22 20.32 -14.14
CA ASP A 516 -29.77 21.18 -15.24
C ASP A 516 -28.37 20.76 -15.69
N ASN A 517 -28.30 20.14 -16.88
CA ASN A 517 -27.05 19.65 -17.45
C ASN A 517 -26.15 20.78 -17.96
N ILE A 518 -26.70 21.93 -18.35
CA ILE A 518 -25.92 23.08 -18.83
C ILE A 518 -25.17 23.69 -17.66
N VAL A 519 -25.87 23.91 -16.53
CA VAL A 519 -25.22 24.38 -15.31
C VAL A 519 -24.21 23.35 -14.82
N SER A 520 -24.56 22.05 -14.79
CA SER A 520 -23.62 20.97 -14.42
C SER A 520 -22.34 20.98 -15.26
N TYR A 521 -22.44 21.26 -16.56
CA TYR A 521 -21.28 21.42 -17.44
C TYR A 521 -20.39 22.59 -16.99
N VAL A 522 -20.99 23.76 -16.73
CA VAL A 522 -20.27 24.98 -16.30
C VAL A 522 -19.53 24.80 -14.98
N LEU A 523 -20.03 23.96 -14.05
CA LEU A 523 -19.36 23.66 -12.78
C LEU A 523 -17.99 22.98 -12.95
N SER A 524 -17.75 22.32 -14.09
CA SER A 524 -16.52 21.54 -14.32
C SER A 524 -15.25 22.36 -14.13
N GLN A 525 -15.24 23.61 -14.62
CA GLN A 525 -14.06 24.47 -14.55
C GLN A 525 -13.71 24.85 -13.10
N ALA A 526 -14.73 25.05 -12.24
CA ALA A 526 -14.51 25.38 -10.85
C ALA A 526 -13.81 24.23 -10.10
N LEU A 527 -14.23 22.99 -10.35
CA LEU A 527 -13.61 21.81 -9.72
C LEU A 527 -12.15 21.62 -10.12
N VAL A 528 -11.80 21.92 -11.38
CA VAL A 528 -10.41 21.90 -11.84
C VAL A 528 -9.58 22.99 -11.13
N LEU A 529 -10.11 24.20 -11.00
CA LEU A 529 -9.45 25.29 -10.30
C LEU A 529 -9.26 24.98 -8.80
N TYR A 530 -10.25 24.36 -8.15
CA TYR A 530 -10.11 23.95 -6.75
C TYR A 530 -9.01 22.91 -6.53
N GLU A 531 -8.89 21.89 -7.39
CA GLU A 531 -7.78 20.94 -7.29
C GLU A 531 -6.42 21.62 -7.51
N ARG A 532 -6.35 22.51 -8.49
CA ARG A 532 -5.12 23.25 -8.80
C ARG A 532 -4.68 24.12 -7.63
N GLN A 533 -5.63 24.81 -6.99
CA GLN A 533 -5.37 25.58 -5.78
C GLN A 533 -4.85 24.70 -4.63
N GLN A 534 -5.34 23.46 -4.47
CA GLN A 534 -4.85 22.53 -3.43
C GLN A 534 -3.42 22.04 -3.72
N SER A 535 -3.09 21.69 -4.97
CA SER A 535 -1.72 21.27 -5.32
C SER A 535 -0.73 22.45 -5.28
N GLU A 536 -1.09 23.57 -5.91
CA GLU A 536 -0.21 24.73 -6.01
C GLU A 536 -0.13 25.56 -4.72
N GLY A 537 -1.07 25.41 -3.79
CA GLY A 537 -1.10 26.16 -2.53
C GLY A 537 -1.23 27.67 -2.73
N ARG A 538 -1.76 28.10 -3.88
CA ARG A 538 -1.96 29.52 -4.25
C ARG A 538 -3.42 29.76 -4.64
N PRO A 539 -3.98 30.94 -4.35
CA PRO A 539 -5.34 31.27 -4.77
C PRO A 539 -5.48 31.27 -6.30
N GLU A 540 -6.53 30.62 -6.80
CA GLU A 540 -6.89 30.61 -8.22
C GLU A 540 -7.96 31.66 -8.55
N SER A 541 -8.02 32.11 -9.81
CA SER A 541 -9.01 33.08 -10.27
C SER A 541 -10.28 32.40 -10.79
N PHE A 542 -11.43 32.72 -10.19
CA PHE A 542 -12.74 32.16 -10.56
C PHE A 542 -13.57 33.08 -11.48
N VAL A 543 -12.96 34.10 -12.10
CA VAL A 543 -13.69 35.11 -12.90
C VAL A 543 -14.44 34.46 -14.07
N PHE A 544 -13.78 33.61 -14.85
CA PHE A 544 -14.43 32.90 -15.98
C PHE A 544 -15.56 31.98 -15.52
N PHE A 545 -15.42 31.37 -14.35
CA PHE A 545 -16.50 30.57 -13.76
C PHE A 545 -17.71 31.43 -13.41
N GLN A 546 -17.49 32.57 -12.76
CA GLN A 546 -18.56 33.50 -12.40
C GLN A 546 -19.27 34.03 -13.64
N ASP A 547 -18.54 34.41 -14.69
CA ASP A 547 -19.12 34.90 -15.94
C ASP A 547 -19.90 33.81 -16.67
N SER A 548 -19.39 32.57 -16.68
CA SER A 548 -20.08 31.41 -17.28
C SER A 548 -21.40 31.11 -16.56
N VAL A 549 -21.41 31.16 -15.22
CA VAL A 549 -22.63 30.95 -14.43
C VAL A 549 -23.63 32.08 -14.68
N LYS A 550 -23.20 33.34 -14.65
CA LYS A 550 -24.07 34.50 -14.94
C LYS A 550 -24.65 34.44 -16.36
N GLY A 551 -23.82 34.12 -17.35
CA GLY A 551 -24.24 34.00 -18.75
C GLY A 551 -25.23 32.84 -18.97
N THR A 552 -25.10 31.75 -18.22
CA THR A 552 -25.99 30.59 -18.31
C THR A 552 -27.33 30.83 -17.62
N LEU A 553 -27.34 31.48 -16.46
CA LEU A 553 -28.54 31.67 -15.65
C LEU A 553 -29.35 32.91 -16.04
N GLY A 554 -28.69 33.96 -16.55
CA GLY A 554 -29.31 35.26 -16.81
C GLY A 554 -29.61 36.06 -15.53
N ALA A 555 -30.23 37.23 -15.69
CA ALA A 555 -30.57 38.11 -14.59
C ALA A 555 -31.76 37.57 -13.75
N GLY A 556 -31.80 37.92 -12.46
CA GLY A 556 -32.93 37.59 -11.57
C GLY A 556 -32.96 36.16 -11.04
N LYS A 557 -31.88 35.40 -11.21
CA LYS A 557 -31.70 34.05 -10.64
C LYS A 557 -30.82 34.07 -9.41
N THR A 558 -31.20 33.29 -8.41
CA THR A 558 -30.34 32.96 -7.27
C THR A 558 -29.57 31.70 -7.60
N PHE A 559 -28.27 31.68 -7.29
CA PHE A 559 -27.39 30.53 -7.45
C PHE A 559 -26.68 30.22 -6.14
N LYS A 560 -26.79 28.97 -5.67
CA LYS A 560 -26.03 28.45 -4.54
C LYS A 560 -25.29 27.21 -4.97
N ALA A 561 -24.03 27.09 -4.57
CA ALA A 561 -23.25 25.89 -4.84
C ALA A 561 -22.24 25.64 -3.72
N ILE A 562 -21.91 24.37 -3.52
CA ILE A 562 -20.86 23.95 -2.60
C ILE A 562 -19.91 22.95 -3.28
N PRO A 563 -18.61 23.22 -3.32
CA PRO A 563 -17.60 22.24 -3.68
C PRO A 563 -17.20 21.42 -2.44
N ILE A 564 -17.12 20.11 -2.59
CA ILE A 564 -16.59 19.20 -1.57
C ILE A 564 -15.46 18.36 -2.18
N ASN A 565 -14.41 18.13 -1.40
CA ASN A 565 -13.31 17.24 -1.77
C ASN A 565 -13.27 16.05 -0.82
N VAL A 566 -13.30 14.85 -1.38
CA VAL A 566 -13.23 13.57 -0.66
C VAL A 566 -12.24 12.65 -1.35
N SER A 567 -11.83 11.56 -0.68
CA SER A 567 -10.84 10.59 -1.21
C SER A 567 -11.46 9.24 -1.61
N TYR A 568 -12.79 9.19 -1.72
CA TYR A 568 -13.57 7.96 -1.95
C TYR A 568 -14.70 8.16 -2.98
N LEU A 569 -15.24 7.04 -3.47
CA LEU A 569 -16.22 6.98 -4.57
C LEU A 569 -17.60 6.47 -4.12
N ASP A 570 -17.94 6.60 -2.83
CA ASP A 570 -19.24 6.21 -2.25
C ASP A 570 -20.20 7.41 -2.18
N GLU A 571 -21.35 7.30 -2.85
CA GLU A 571 -22.36 8.36 -2.91
C GLU A 571 -23.01 8.66 -1.57
N GLY A 572 -23.14 7.66 -0.68
CA GLY A 572 -23.73 7.82 0.64
C GLY A 572 -22.87 8.72 1.51
N SER A 573 -21.58 8.39 1.59
CA SER A 573 -20.59 9.20 2.31
C SER A 573 -20.44 10.60 1.70
N VAL A 574 -20.49 10.75 0.38
CA VAL A 574 -20.54 12.07 -0.28
C VAL A 574 -21.76 12.86 0.18
N MET A 575 -22.96 12.26 0.19
CA MET A 575 -24.18 12.92 0.66
C MET A 575 -24.15 13.26 2.15
N ASP A 576 -23.49 12.45 2.98
CA ASP A 576 -23.27 12.76 4.40
C ASP A 576 -22.45 14.04 4.56
N VAL A 577 -21.36 14.18 3.80
CA VAL A 577 -20.54 15.40 3.79
C VAL A 577 -21.33 16.62 3.31
N VAL A 578 -22.10 16.49 2.22
CA VAL A 578 -22.95 17.60 1.73
C VAL A 578 -23.93 18.04 2.82
N ARG A 579 -24.61 17.09 3.49
CA ARG A 579 -25.60 17.38 4.54
C ARG A 579 -25.00 17.96 5.81
N ALA A 580 -23.75 17.61 6.12
CA ALA A 580 -23.04 18.14 7.29
C ALA A 580 -22.72 19.64 7.14
N THR A 581 -22.64 20.16 5.91
CA THR A 581 -22.41 21.58 5.65
C THR A 581 -23.71 22.38 5.64
N SER A 582 -23.70 23.60 6.20
CA SER A 582 -24.88 24.48 6.20
C SER A 582 -25.37 24.80 4.78
N VAL A 583 -24.45 25.18 3.88
CA VAL A 583 -24.76 25.50 2.48
C VAL A 583 -25.27 24.27 1.73
N GLY A 584 -24.67 23.10 1.94
CA GLY A 584 -25.13 21.86 1.30
C GLY A 584 -26.52 21.46 1.76
N LYS A 585 -26.83 21.58 3.05
CA LYS A 585 -28.18 21.37 3.58
C LYS A 585 -29.18 22.36 2.98
N GLU A 586 -28.85 23.65 2.93
CA GLU A 586 -29.71 24.66 2.29
C GLU A 586 -30.00 24.35 0.82
N ILE A 587 -28.99 23.88 0.07
CA ILE A 587 -29.17 23.44 -1.32
C ILE A 587 -30.17 22.29 -1.38
N LEU A 588 -29.95 21.22 -0.60
CA LEU A 588 -30.81 20.03 -0.60
C LEU A 588 -32.25 20.33 -0.19
N ASP A 589 -32.44 21.21 0.80
CA ASP A 589 -33.74 21.58 1.36
C ASP A 589 -34.44 22.69 0.54
N THR A 590 -33.84 23.16 -0.56
CA THR A 590 -34.42 24.24 -1.37
C THR A 590 -35.75 23.83 -1.98
N VAL A 591 -36.81 24.59 -1.67
CA VAL A 591 -38.13 24.51 -2.28
C VAL A 591 -38.46 25.90 -2.83
N ALA A 592 -38.36 26.06 -4.15
CA ALA A 592 -38.62 27.33 -4.84
C ALA A 592 -39.20 27.07 -6.23
N GLU A 593 -39.90 28.07 -6.76
CA GLU A 593 -40.46 27.99 -8.11
C GLU A 593 -39.33 27.89 -9.15
N ASN A 594 -39.45 26.94 -10.07
CA ASN A 594 -38.45 26.65 -11.10
C ASN A 594 -37.05 26.33 -10.53
N ALA A 595 -36.98 25.76 -9.32
CA ALA A 595 -35.73 25.27 -8.76
C ALA A 595 -35.16 24.13 -9.62
N LYS A 596 -33.90 24.29 -10.05
CA LYS A 596 -33.15 23.27 -10.78
C LYS A 596 -31.81 23.04 -10.11
N PHE A 597 -31.43 21.78 -10.04
CA PHE A 597 -30.22 21.31 -9.38
C PHE A 597 -29.13 21.04 -10.41
N ALA A 598 -27.88 21.14 -10.01
CA ALA A 598 -26.75 20.73 -10.82
C ALA A 598 -25.76 19.97 -9.95
N VAL A 599 -25.21 18.90 -10.52
CA VAL A 599 -24.19 18.07 -9.88
C VAL A 599 -23.09 17.86 -10.89
N ARG A 600 -21.85 18.06 -10.45
CA ARG A 600 -20.67 17.74 -11.25
C ARG A 600 -19.64 17.03 -10.40
N VAL A 601 -18.99 16.03 -10.99
CA VAL A 601 -17.90 15.27 -10.35
C VAL A 601 -16.63 15.39 -11.19
N LYS A 602 -15.48 15.55 -10.50
CA LYS A 602 -14.13 15.45 -11.08
C LYS A 602 -13.26 14.54 -10.23
N VAL A 603 -12.55 13.62 -10.88
CA VAL A 603 -11.70 12.62 -10.21
C VAL A 603 -10.27 12.75 -10.71
N PHE A 604 -9.34 13.06 -9.80
CA PHE A 604 -7.90 13.08 -10.05
C PHE A 604 -7.29 11.84 -9.42
N CYS A 605 -6.57 11.06 -10.22
CA CYS A 605 -6.05 9.75 -9.82
C CYS A 605 -4.56 9.84 -9.49
N PHE A 606 -4.20 9.28 -8.34
CA PHE A 606 -2.83 9.12 -7.89
C PHE A 606 -2.50 7.62 -7.76
N PRO A 607 -1.22 7.27 -7.57
CA PRO A 607 -0.82 5.91 -7.24
C PRO A 607 -1.55 5.33 -6.00
N GLU A 608 -1.44 4.03 -5.80
CA GLU A 608 -2.05 3.26 -4.69
C GLU A 608 -3.58 3.33 -4.64
N ARG A 609 -4.27 3.66 -5.74
CA ARG A 609 -5.73 3.92 -5.76
C ARG A 609 -6.15 5.08 -4.84
N VAL A 610 -5.28 6.07 -4.69
CA VAL A 610 -5.62 7.33 -4.02
C VAL A 610 -6.28 8.26 -5.01
N PHE A 611 -7.37 8.91 -4.59
CA PHE A 611 -8.14 9.80 -5.44
C PHE A 611 -8.33 11.15 -4.74
N SER A 612 -8.31 12.23 -5.52
CA SER A 612 -8.96 13.49 -5.15
C SER A 612 -10.27 13.58 -5.93
N VAL A 613 -11.39 13.45 -5.21
CA VAL A 613 -12.73 13.44 -5.79
C VAL A 613 -13.43 14.73 -5.40
N TRP A 614 -13.61 15.59 -6.39
CA TRP A 614 -14.38 16.82 -6.25
C TRP A 614 -15.81 16.60 -6.68
N VAL A 615 -16.75 16.97 -5.80
CA VAL A 615 -18.18 16.99 -6.11
C VAL A 615 -18.69 18.40 -5.87
N MET A 616 -19.41 18.95 -6.84
CA MET A 616 -20.11 20.23 -6.68
C MET A 616 -21.60 19.99 -6.78
N ALA A 617 -22.32 20.28 -5.69
CA ALA A 617 -23.77 20.33 -5.67
C ALA A 617 -24.21 21.79 -5.75
N ALA A 618 -25.20 22.07 -6.59
CA ALA A 618 -25.71 23.41 -6.79
C ALA A 618 -27.23 23.42 -7.01
N VAL A 619 -27.84 24.56 -6.73
CA VAL A 619 -29.23 24.86 -7.06
C VAL A 619 -29.35 26.28 -7.60
N HIS A 620 -30.23 26.46 -8.57
CA HIS A 620 -30.66 27.77 -9.02
C HIS A 620 -32.18 27.86 -9.11
N TYR A 621 -32.72 29.05 -8.86
CA TYR A 621 -34.17 29.33 -8.87
C TYR A 621 -34.42 30.82 -9.14
N SER A 622 -35.66 31.17 -9.51
CA SER A 622 -36.04 32.58 -9.67
C SER A 622 -36.04 33.28 -8.31
N ALA A 623 -35.42 34.46 -8.22
CA ALA A 623 -35.60 35.29 -7.04
C ALA A 623 -37.07 35.73 -6.97
N GLY A 624 -37.80 35.27 -5.95
CA GLY A 624 -39.15 35.77 -5.69
C GLY A 624 -39.09 37.28 -5.52
N HIS A 625 -39.94 38.02 -6.23
CA HIS A 625 -40.22 39.39 -5.82
C HIS A 625 -40.84 39.30 -4.43
N LEU A 626 -40.10 39.67 -3.39
CA LEU A 626 -40.72 40.15 -2.16
C LEU A 626 -41.46 41.42 -2.57
N GLN A 627 -42.76 41.29 -2.85
CA GLN A 627 -43.67 42.44 -2.97
C GLN A 627 -43.84 43.09 -1.62
#